data_AF-A0A961S5N0-F1
#
_entry.id   AF-A0A961S5N0-F1
#
_cell.length_a   1.000
_cell.length_b   1.000
_cell.length_c   1.000
_cell.angle_alpha   90.00
_cell.angle_beta   90.00
_cell.angle_gamma   90.00
#
_symmetry.space_group_name_H-M   'P 1'
#
loop_
_entity.id
_entity.type
_entity.pdbx_description
1 polymer ?
#
loop_
_entity_poly.entity_id
_entity_poly.type
_entity_poly.pdbx_seq_one_letter_code
_entity_poly.pdbx_strand_id
1 'polypeptide(L)' 'MKKTLTALFALLALASPAAAKETLTIYTYDSFVADWGPGPKVKEAFEKDCDCTIEWVAPGDGVALLNRLKLEG' A
#
# COMPACT_ATOMS: atom_id res chain seq x y z
N MET A 1 35.70 10.22 27.48
CA MET A 1 34.36 9.89 28.03
C MET A 1 33.27 10.87 27.59
N LYS A 2 33.46 12.20 27.72
CA LYS A 2 32.44 13.18 27.28
C LYS A 2 32.19 13.17 25.76
N LYS A 3 33.25 13.11 24.94
CA LYS A 3 33.16 13.07 23.46
C LYS A 3 32.50 11.80 22.90
N THR A 4 32.68 10.66 23.56
CA THR A 4 32.04 9.40 23.17
C THR A 4 30.54 9.38 23.51
N LEU A 5 30.14 10.05 24.59
CA LEU A 5 28.73 10.19 24.97
C LEU A 5 27.95 11.08 23.99
N THR A 6 28.59 12.14 23.48
CA THR A 6 27.98 13.04 22.48
C THR A 6 27.80 12.37 21.12
N ALA A 7 28.74 11.50 20.72
CA ALA A 7 28.64 10.74 19.47
C ALA A 7 27.52 9.69 19.49
N LEU A 8 27.28 9.05 20.64
CA LEU A 8 26.20 8.08 20.79
C LEU A 8 24.82 8.75 20.71
N PHE A 9 24.65 9.93 21.33
CA PHE A 9 23.39 10.68 21.28
C PHE A 9 23.04 11.17 19.86
N ALA A 10 24.05 11.48 19.03
CA ALA A 10 23.83 11.87 17.63
C ALA A 10 23.39 10.69 16.74
N LEU A 11 23.79 9.45 17.04
CA LEU A 11 23.34 8.27 16.30
C LEU A 11 21.87 7.93 16.59
N LEU A 12 21.42 8.12 17.83
CA LEU A 12 20.02 7.89 18.22
C LEU A 12 19.05 8.92 17.62
N ALA A 13 19.52 10.12 17.28
CA ALA A 13 18.71 11.17 16.65
C ALA A 13 18.41 10.91 15.16
N LEU A 14 19.09 9.95 14.53
CA LEU A 14 18.88 9.56 13.12
C LEU A 14 17.92 8.38 12.95
N ALA A 15 17.44 7.80 14.06
CA ALA A 15 16.45 6.74 14.03
C ALA A 15 15.05 7.35 13.83
N SER A 16 14.76 7.83 12.62
CA SER A 16 13.37 8.08 12.21
C SER A 16 12.65 6.73 12.10
N PRO A 17 11.41 6.60 12.59
CA PRO A 17 10.62 5.40 12.35
C PRO A 17 10.43 5.25 10.84
N ALA A 18 10.75 4.07 10.31
CA ALA A 18 10.36 3.71 8.96
C ALA A 18 8.83 3.64 8.95
N ALA A 19 8.17 4.65 8.39
CA ALA A 19 6.75 4.59 8.13
C ALA A 19 6.51 3.51 7.08
N ALA A 20 5.94 2.38 7.49
CA ALA A 20 5.43 1.41 6.54
C ALA A 20 4.25 2.06 5.81
N LYS A 21 4.28 2.03 4.46
CA LYS A 21 3.15 2.53 3.67
C LYS A 21 1.90 1.73 4.02
N GLU A 22 0.83 2.43 4.36
CA GLU A 22 -0.47 1.80 4.61
C GLU A 22 -0.94 1.04 3.37
N THR A 23 -1.44 -0.18 3.54
CA THR A 23 -1.97 -0.97 2.42
C THR A 23 -3.44 -0.61 2.21
N LEU A 24 -3.75 -0.09 1.02
CA LEU A 24 -5.12 0.16 0.57
C LEU A 24 -5.59 -1.00 -0.30
N THR A 25 -6.38 -1.91 0.28
CA THR A 25 -6.98 -3.03 -0.46
C THR A 25 -8.23 -2.56 -1.22
N ILE A 26 -8.23 -2.71 -2.54
CA ILE A 26 -9.32 -2.29 -3.42
C ILE A 26 -9.88 -3.51 -4.15
N TYR A 27 -11.19 -3.72 -4.00
CA TYR A 27 -11.91 -4.79 -4.67
C TYR A 27 -12.40 -4.31 -6.04
N THR A 28 -12.15 -5.11 -7.08
CA THR A 28 -12.57 -4.80 -8.45
C THR A 28 -12.73 -6.08 -9.28
N TYR A 29 -12.86 -5.99 -10.60
CA TYR A 29 -13.02 -7.13 -11.51
C TYR A 29 -11.75 -7.40 -12.34
N ASP A 30 -11.63 -8.60 -12.91
CA ASP A 30 -10.38 -9.10 -13.52
C ASP A 30 -9.85 -8.21 -14.66
N SER A 31 -10.73 -7.73 -15.53
CA SER A 31 -10.33 -6.90 -16.67
C SER A 31 -9.76 -5.53 -16.25
N PHE A 32 -10.04 -5.07 -15.03
CA PHE A 32 -9.45 -3.84 -14.51
C PHE A 32 -7.97 -4.05 -14.15
N VAL A 33 -7.65 -5.17 -13.49
CA VAL A 33 -6.34 -5.43 -12.89
C VAL A 33 -5.38 -6.19 -13.79
N ALA A 34 -5.86 -6.71 -14.92
CA ALA A 34 -5.03 -7.33 -15.93
C ALA A 34 -3.87 -6.43 -16.37
N ASP A 35 -2.76 -7.02 -16.85
CA ASP A 35 -1.59 -6.26 -17.31
C ASP A 35 -1.89 -5.28 -18.44
N TRP A 36 -2.89 -5.59 -19.26
CA TRP A 36 -3.40 -4.74 -20.34
C TRP A 36 -4.51 -3.77 -19.88
N GLY A 37 -5.01 -3.94 -18.65
CA GLY A 37 -6.07 -3.14 -18.06
C GLY A 37 -5.56 -1.80 -17.52
N PRO A 38 -6.48 -0.96 -17.00
CA PRO A 38 -6.12 0.33 -16.40
C PRO A 38 -5.40 0.21 -15.04
N GLY A 39 -5.58 -0.89 -14.31
CA GLY A 39 -5.14 -1.09 -12.93
C GLY A 39 -3.67 -0.80 -12.67
N PRO A 40 -2.72 -1.32 -13.47
CA PRO A 40 -1.30 -1.03 -13.30
C PRO A 40 -0.96 0.47 -13.38
N LYS A 41 -1.55 1.18 -14.34
CA LYS A 41 -1.30 2.63 -14.53
C LYS A 41 -1.94 3.46 -13.42
N VAL A 42 -3.15 3.09 -12.99
CA VAL A 42 -3.84 3.76 -11.88
C VAL A 42 -3.07 3.57 -10.58
N LYS A 43 -2.59 2.35 -10.31
CA LYS A 43 -1.75 2.06 -9.14
C LYS A 43 -0.51 2.94 -9.12
N GLU A 44 0.25 2.97 -10.21
CA GLU A 44 1.47 3.77 -10.28
C GLU A 44 1.21 5.28 -10.10
N ALA A 45 0.11 5.80 -10.66
CA ALA A 45 -0.25 7.19 -10.50
C ALA A 45 -0.69 7.52 -9.06
N PHE A 46 -1.55 6.69 -8.47
CA PHE A 46 -2.14 6.95 -7.16
C PHE A 46 -1.15 6.75 -6.01
N GLU A 47 -0.27 5.75 -6.11
CA GLU A 47 0.78 5.50 -5.09
C GLU A 47 1.80 6.64 -4.98
N LYS A 48 1.89 7.53 -5.98
CA LYS A 48 2.71 8.75 -5.92
C LYS A 48 2.09 9.82 -5.01
N ASP A 49 0.77 9.79 -4.84
CA ASP A 49 0.02 10.80 -4.10
C ASP A 49 -0.37 10.35 -2.69
N CYS A 50 -0.69 9.05 -2.50
CA CYS A 50 -1.31 8.58 -1.26
C CYS A 50 -0.32 8.17 -0.15
N ASP A 51 0.98 8.06 -0.42
CA ASP A 51 1.97 7.39 0.45
C ASP A 51 1.49 6.02 0.98
N CYS A 52 0.78 5.29 0.12
CA CYS A 52 0.14 4.02 0.39
C CYS A 52 0.59 2.96 -0.62
N THR A 53 0.33 1.69 -0.32
CA THR A 53 0.50 0.58 -1.26
C THR A 53 -0.88 0.09 -1.65
N ILE A 54 -1.21 0.09 -2.95
CA ILE A 54 -2.48 -0.46 -3.41
C ILE A 54 -2.37 -1.98 -3.54
N GLU A 55 -3.31 -2.69 -2.94
CA GLU A 55 -3.52 -4.12 -3.15
C GLU A 55 -4.82 -4.33 -3.93
N TRP A 56 -4.75 -5.05 -5.05
CA TRP A 56 -5.92 -5.35 -5.86
C TRP A 56 -6.51 -6.72 -5.48
N VAL A 57 -7.82 -6.77 -5.25
CA VAL A 57 -8.57 -8.03 -5.08
C VAL A 57 -9.61 -8.13 -6.18
N ALA A 58 -9.46 -9.11 -7.06
CA ALA A 58 -10.39 -9.35 -8.16
C ALA A 58 -10.99 -10.76 -8.08
N PRO A 59 -12.21 -10.93 -7.53
CA PRO A 59 -12.84 -12.24 -7.40
C PRO A 59 -13.56 -12.69 -8.70
N GLY A 60 -13.13 -12.21 -9.87
CA GLY A 60 -13.81 -12.45 -11.15
C GLY A 60 -14.55 -11.22 -11.66
N ASP A 61 -15.89 -11.30 -11.64
CA ASP A 61 -16.79 -10.26 -12.15
C ASP A 61 -17.45 -9.43 -11.03
N GLY A 62 -18.24 -8.42 -11.41
CA GLY A 62 -18.93 -7.55 -10.46
C GLY A 62 -19.99 -8.27 -9.59
N VAL A 63 -20.59 -9.36 -10.08
CA VAL A 63 -21.58 -10.13 -9.31
C VAL A 63 -20.87 -11.00 -8.27
N ALA A 64 -19.77 -11.64 -8.65
CA ALA A 64 -18.91 -12.38 -7.75
C ALA A 64 -18.33 -11.46 -6.66
N LEU A 65 -17.89 -10.25 -7.03
CA LEU A 65 -17.44 -9.22 -6.08
C LEU A 65 -18.54 -8.85 -5.09
N LEU A 66 -19.74 -8.54 -5.57
CA LEU A 66 -20.85 -8.15 -4.70
C LEU A 66 -21.23 -9.27 -3.73
N ASN A 67 -21.31 -10.51 -4.22
CA ASN A 67 -21.63 -11.66 -3.37
C ASN A 67 -20.55 -11.88 -2.31
N ARG A 68 -19.27 -11.75 -2.66
CA ARG A 68 -18.16 -11.84 -1.72
C ARG A 68 -18.23 -10.73 -0.66
N LEU A 69 -18.47 -9.49 -1.06
CA LEU A 69 -18.58 -8.36 -0.14
C LEU A 69 -19.71 -8.55 0.88
N LYS A 70 -20.84 -9.16 0.47
CA LYS A 70 -21.95 -9.48 1.38
C LYS A 70 -21.63 -10.59 2.39
N LEU A 71 -20.62 -11.41 2.13
CA LEU A 71 -20.20 -12.50 3.00
C LEU A 71 -19.01 -12.12 3.89
N GLU A 72 -18.16 -11.20 3.43
CA GLU A 72 -16.98 -10.70 4.16
C GLU A 72 -17.28 -9.49 5.06
N GLY A 73 -18.40 -8.77 4.83
CA GLY A 73 -18.86 -7.64 5.65
C GLY A 73 -19.86 -8.04 6.72
#